data_AF-A0A3C0XPC1-F1
#
_entry.id   AF-A0A3C0XPC1-F1
#
_cell.length_a   1.000
_cell.length_b   1.000
_cell.length_c   1.000
_cell.angle_alpha   90.00
_cell.angle_beta   90.00
_cell.angle_gamma   90.00
#
_symmetry.space_group_name_H-M   'P 1'
#
loop_
_entity.id
_entity.type
_entity.pdbx_description
1 polymer ?
#
loop_
_entity_poly.entity_id
_entity_poly.type
_entity_poly.pdbx_seq_one_letter_code
_entity_poly.pdbx_strand_id
1 'polypeptide(L)' 'MQVIKEVMGMPITVDVRDPDPPASAVAEAFADLAAVDRTFSPFVAE' A
#
# COMPACT_ATOMS: atom_id res chain seq x y z
N MET A 1 6.51 12.47 -3.91
CA MET A 1 6.97 11.19 -4.50
C MET A 1 5.75 10.32 -4.80
N GLN A 2 5.68 9.69 -5.98
CA GLN A 2 4.56 8.83 -6.36
C GLN A 2 5.05 7.38 -6.53
N VAL A 3 4.37 6.44 -5.87
CA VAL A 3 4.66 5.00 -5.97
C VAL A 3 3.37 4.23 -6.25
N ILE A 4 3.45 3.28 -7.19
CA ILE A 4 2.32 2.44 -7.61
C ILE A 4 2.64 0.99 -7.22
N LYS A 5 1.69 0.30 -6.55
CA LYS A 5 1.75 -1.15 -6.31
C LYS A 5 0.37 -1.78 -6.44
N GLU A 6 0.32 -3.07 -6.75
CA GLU A 6 -0.92 -3.83 -6.71
C GLU A 6 -1.22 -4.31 -5.28
N VAL A 7 -2.43 -4.01 -4.79
CA VAL A 7 -2.97 -4.48 -3.50
C VAL A 7 -4.47 -4.68 -3.66
N MET A 8 -5.09 -5.69 -3.03
CA MET A 8 -6.52 -6.00 -3.19
C MET A 8 -6.95 -6.23 -4.65
N GLY A 9 -6.06 -6.80 -5.46
CA GLY A 9 -6.33 -7.08 -6.89
C GLY A 9 -6.48 -5.82 -7.77
N MET A 10 -6.04 -4.65 -7.30
CA MET A 10 -6.09 -3.41 -8.07
C MET A 10 -4.82 -2.56 -7.92
N PRO A 11 -4.48 -1.73 -8.92
CA PRO A 11 -3.37 -0.81 -8.82
C PRO A 11 -3.71 0.34 -7.85
N ILE A 12 -2.92 0.48 -6.79
CA ILE A 12 -3.02 1.56 -5.81
C ILE A 12 -1.83 2.50 -5.95
N THR A 13 -2.10 3.80 -5.87
CA THR A 13 -1.08 4.86 -5.91
C THR A 13 -1.02 5.59 -4.58
N VAL A 14 0.19 5.77 -4.04
CA VAL A 14 0.45 6.64 -2.89
C VAL A 14 1.23 7.86 -3.38
N ASP A 15 0.63 9.05 -3.24
CA ASP A 15 1.25 10.35 -3.53
C ASP A 15 1.64 11.04 -2.22
N VAL A 16 2.95 11.17 -1.99
CA VAL A 16 3.50 11.86 -0.82
C VAL A 16 3.89 13.27 -1.23
N ARG A 17 3.18 14.25 -0.65
CA ARG A 17 3.41 15.69 -0.89
C ARG A 17 4.31 16.36 0.15
N ASP A 18 4.69 15.61 1.17
CA ASP A 18 5.70 16.05 2.14
C ASP A 18 7.05 16.26 1.43
N PRO A 19 7.76 17.38 1.65
CA PRO A 19 9.07 17.64 1.06
C PRO A 19 10.20 16.76 1.64
N ASP A 20 10.06 16.22 2.85
CA ASP A 20 11.06 15.36 3.51
C ASP A 20 10.37 14.19 4.25
N PRO A 21 9.72 13.28 3.51
CA PRO A 21 9.01 12.18 4.14
C PRO A 21 9.99 11.16 4.72
N PRO A 22 9.61 10.46 5.81
CA PRO A 22 10.36 9.30 6.27
C PRO A 22 10.53 8.29 5.13
N ALA A 23 11.75 7.75 4.98
CA ALA A 23 12.05 6.76 3.93
C ALA A 23 11.14 5.52 3.99
N SER A 24 10.58 5.21 5.16
CA SER A 24 9.66 4.09 5.39
C SER A 24 8.18 4.42 5.14
N ALA A 25 7.78 5.70 5.02
CA ALA A 25 6.37 6.10 5.04
C ALA A 25 5.53 5.41 3.95
N VAL A 26 6.06 5.32 2.73
CA VAL A 26 5.38 4.61 1.63
C VAL A 26 5.36 3.10 1.85
N ALA A 27 6.44 2.53 2.39
CA ALA A 27 6.51 1.10 2.66
C ALA A 27 5.50 0.68 3.76
N GLU A 28 5.38 1.49 4.82
CA GLU A 28 4.41 1.31 5.90
C GLU A 28 2.96 1.41 5.38
N ALA A 29 2.66 2.43 4.57
CA ALA A 29 1.32 2.57 3.96
C ALA A 29 0.91 1.33 3.14
N PHE A 30 1.83 0.76 2.36
CA PHE A 30 1.54 -0.47 1.62
C PHE A 30 1.50 -1.72 2.52
N ALA A 31 2.23 -1.75 3.64
CA ALA A 31 2.16 -2.83 4.61
C ALA A 31 0.78 -2.87 5.30
N ASP A 32 0.23 -1.70 5.63
CA ASP A 32 -1.11 -1.56 6.19
C ASP A 32 -2.17 -2.01 5.18
N LEU A 33 -2.08 -1.56 3.92
CA LEU A 33 -2.98 -2.01 2.86
C LEU A 33 -2.91 -3.53 2.64
N ALA A 34 -1.72 -4.13 2.71
CA ALA A 34 -1.56 -5.58 2.63
C ALA A 34 -2.12 -6.30 3.87
N ALA A 35 -2.15 -5.66 5.04
CA ALA A 35 -2.80 -6.21 6.24
C ALA A 35 -4.34 -6.14 6.11
N VAL A 36 -4.86 -5.05 5.56
CA VAL A 36 -6.30 -4.91 5.22
C VAL A 36 -6.71 -5.98 4.22
N ASP A 37 -5.95 -6.15 3.14
CA ASP A 37 -6.20 -7.17 2.13
C ASP A 37 -6.26 -8.58 2.74
N ARG A 38 -5.27 -8.94 3.57
CA ARG A 38 -5.26 -10.23 4.29
C ARG A 38 -6.43 -10.43 5.24
N THR A 39 -6.95 -9.35 5.83
CA THR A 39 -8.01 -9.42 6.84
C THR A 39 -9.39 -9.50 6.21
N PHE A 40 -9.61 -8.77 5.12
CA PHE A 40 -10.93 -8.54 4.55
C PHE A 40 -11.14 -9.16 3.17
N SER A 41 -10.07 -9.62 2.50
CA SER A 41 -10.21 -10.25 1.19
C SER A 41 -11.06 -11.52 1.32
N PRO A 42 -12.17 -11.64 0.57
CA PRO A 42 -12.90 -12.89 0.46
C PRO A 42 -12.16 -13.92 -0.40
N PHE A 43 -11.05 -13.53 -1.02
CA PHE A 43 -10.19 -14.38 -1.83
C PHE A 43 -8.92 -14.69 -1.04
N VAL A 44 -8.72 -15.96 -0.71
CA VAL A 44 -7.48 -16.45 -0.11
C VAL A 44 -6.46 -16.55 -1.24
N ALA A 45 -5.33 -15.85 -1.12
CA ALA A 45 -4.18 -16.09 -2.00
C ALA A 45 -3.69 -17.53 -1.75
N GLU A 46 -3.73 -18.38 -2.79
CA GLU A 46 -3.06 -19.70 -2.77
C GLU A 46 -1.54 -19.57 -2.58
#